data_AF-A0A210RZR6-F1
#
_entry.id   AF-A0A210RZR6-F1
#
_cell.length_a   1.000
_cell.length_b   1.000
_cell.length_c   1.000
_cell.angle_alpha   90.00
_cell.angle_beta   90.00
_cell.angle_gamma   90.00
#
_symmetry.space_group_name_H-M   'P 1'
#
loop_
_entity.id
_entity.type
_entity.pdbx_description
1 polymer ?
#
loop_
_entity_poly.entity_id
_entity_poly.type
_entity_poly.pdbx_seq_one_letter_code
_entity_poly.pdbx_strand_id
1 'polypeptide(L)'
;MAITKSPSYLRFLNLIDALDRMNPGKKLDYVEENLLDKIINCAYSKKSILVGDLIALSELGSQATLHGRLKNLSAMGYIKMISNVDGRKKEVLPTKLALKRYEEISKCLEKAVKSA
;
A
#
# COMPACT_ATOMS: atom_id res chain seq x y z
N MET A 1 -19.00 7.21 31.99
CA MET A 1 -18.56 5.90 31.45
C MET A 1 -17.04 5.92 31.37
N ALA A 2 -16.35 5.16 32.23
CA ALA A 2 -14.90 5.04 32.15
C ALA A 2 -14.56 4.07 31.01
N ILE A 3 -13.81 4.55 30.01
CA ILE A 3 -13.24 3.70 28.95
C ILE A 3 -12.06 2.97 29.59
N THR A 4 -12.33 1.86 30.29
CA THR A 4 -11.36 1.19 31.17
C THR A 4 -10.25 0.44 30.43
N LYS A 5 -10.29 0.38 29.10
CA LYS A 5 -9.18 -0.10 28.27
C LYS A 5 -9.32 0.50 26.87
N SER A 6 -8.30 1.22 26.38
CA SER A 6 -8.33 1.67 24.99
C SER A 6 -8.41 0.43 24.09
N PRO A 7 -9.42 0.30 23.22
CA PRO A 7 -9.52 -0.79 22.27
C PRO A 7 -8.21 -0.95 21.50
N SER A 8 -7.79 -2.20 21.25
CA SER A 8 -6.58 -2.52 20.48
C SER A 8 -6.57 -1.79 19.13
N TYR A 9 -7.74 -1.62 18.51
CA TYR A 9 -7.89 -0.85 17.28
C TYR A 9 -7.50 0.64 17.43
N LEU A 10 -7.92 1.33 18.49
CA LEU A 10 -7.53 2.74 18.70
C LEU A 10 -6.03 2.87 18.97
N ARG A 11 -5.43 1.90 19.67
CA ARG A 11 -3.97 1.86 19.87
C ARG A 11 -3.24 1.64 18.55
N PHE A 12 -3.77 0.78 17.69
CA PHE A 12 -3.24 0.56 16.35
C PHE A 12 -3.29 1.85 15.52
N LEU A 13 -4.42 2.56 15.48
CA LEU A 13 -4.54 3.83 14.77
C LEU A 13 -3.52 4.87 15.26
N ASN A 14 -3.32 4.98 16.58
CA ASN A 14 -2.31 5.90 17.13
C ASN A 14 -0.88 5.50 16.73
N LEU A 15 -0.57 4.22 16.64
CA LEU A 15 0.75 3.73 16.20
C LEU A 15 0.97 3.98 14.71
N ILE A 16 -0.06 3.87 13.88
CA ILE A 16 -0.01 4.20 12.45
C ILE A 16 0.17 5.70 12.25
N ASP A 17 -0.57 6.55 12.97
CA ASP A 17 -0.40 8.01 12.90
C ASP A 17 1.03 8.41 13.32
N ALA A 18 1.58 7.78 14.36
CA ALA A 18 2.96 8.00 14.78
C ALA A 18 3.98 7.55 13.71
N LEU A 19 3.73 6.42 13.03
CA LEU A 19 4.57 5.92 11.93
C LEU A 19 4.57 6.89 10.74
N ASP A 20 3.41 7.43 10.37
CA ASP A 20 3.30 8.39 9.27
C ASP A 20 3.92 9.74 9.62
N ARG A 21 3.83 10.20 10.88
CA ARG A 21 4.55 11.40 11.37
C ARG A 21 6.06 11.26 11.32
N MET A 22 6.60 10.05 11.47
CA MET A 22 8.04 9.79 11.30
C MET A 22 8.47 9.80 9.84
N ASN A 23 7.53 9.65 8.88
CA ASN A 23 7.79 9.63 7.44
C ASN A 23 6.92 10.65 6.66
N PRO A 24 6.98 11.96 6.98
CA PRO A 24 6.05 12.96 6.45
C PRO A 24 6.14 13.13 4.92
N GLY A 25 7.29 12.82 4.30
CA GLY A 25 7.50 12.92 2.85
C GLY A 25 6.95 11.75 2.02
N LYS A 26 6.28 10.78 2.64
CA LYS A 26 5.83 9.53 2.01
C LYS A 26 4.36 9.21 2.22
N LYS A 27 3.53 10.22 2.54
CA LYS A 27 2.10 10.01 2.70
C LYS A 27 1.48 9.68 1.34
N LEU A 28 0.90 8.48 1.26
CA LEU A 28 0.18 8.02 0.09
C LEU A 28 -1.23 8.60 0.12
N ASP A 29 -1.76 8.96 -1.05
CA ASP A 29 -3.18 9.27 -1.19
C ASP A 29 -4.02 7.98 -1.07
N TYR A 30 -5.31 8.09 -0.72
CA TYR A 30 -6.22 6.94 -0.56
C TYR A 30 -6.21 6.00 -1.78
N VAL A 31 -6.17 6.57 -2.99
CA VAL A 31 -6.10 5.78 -4.23
C VAL A 31 -4.74 5.07 -4.37
N GLU A 32 -3.66 5.72 -3.96
CA GLU A 32 -2.31 5.16 -4.00
C GLU A 32 -2.15 4.03 -2.97
N GLU A 33 -2.72 4.19 -1.77
CA GLU A 33 -2.78 3.13 -0.76
C GLU A 33 -3.56 1.91 -1.25
N ASN A 34 -4.77 2.10 -1.78
CA ASN A 34 -5.59 1.00 -2.30
C ASN A 34 -4.92 0.28 -3.49
N LEU A 35 -4.26 1.02 -4.38
CA LEU A 35 -3.49 0.42 -5.47
C LEU A 35 -2.33 -0.40 -4.92
N LEU A 36 -1.60 0.12 -3.94
CA LEU A 36 -0.48 -0.57 -3.32
C LEU A 36 -0.92 -1.83 -2.57
N ASP A 37 -2.03 -1.76 -1.82
CA ASP A 37 -2.65 -2.90 -1.15
C ASP A 37 -2.97 -4.02 -2.14
N LYS A 38 -3.56 -3.68 -3.30
CA LYS A 38 -3.88 -4.66 -4.34
C LYS A 38 -2.62 -5.32 -4.90
N ILE A 39 -1.59 -4.53 -5.19
CA ILE A 39 -0.31 -5.02 -5.73
C ILE A 39 0.37 -5.96 -4.73
N ILE A 40 0.41 -5.57 -3.46
CA ILE A 40 0.99 -6.37 -2.38
C ILE A 40 0.24 -7.68 -2.19
N ASN A 41 -1.11 -7.64 -2.16
CA ASN A 41 -1.93 -8.84 -2.06
C ASN A 41 -1.72 -9.80 -3.24
N CYS A 42 -1.63 -9.28 -4.47
CA CYS A 42 -1.29 -10.07 -5.65
C CYS A 42 0.10 -10.70 -5.55
N ALA A 43 1.10 -9.92 -5.11
CA ALA A 43 2.46 -10.41 -4.91
C ALA A 43 2.53 -11.54 -3.86
N TYR A 44 1.84 -11.38 -2.71
CA TYR A 44 1.72 -12.43 -1.70
C TYR A 44 1.01 -13.68 -2.24
N SER A 45 0.01 -13.49 -3.10
CA SER A 45 -0.69 -14.58 -3.78
C SER A 45 0.10 -15.22 -4.92
N LYS A 46 1.36 -14.79 -5.15
CA LYS A 46 2.23 -15.20 -6.28
C LYS A 46 1.57 -14.97 -7.65
N LYS A 47 0.69 -13.97 -7.75
CA LYS A 47 0.03 -13.56 -8.99
C LYS A 47 0.72 -12.31 -9.54
N SER A 48 1.08 -12.33 -10.82
CA SER A 48 1.47 -11.12 -11.53
C SER A 48 0.24 -10.23 -11.74
N ILE A 49 0.41 -8.93 -11.55
CA ILE A 49 -0.63 -7.94 -11.83
C ILE A 49 -0.15 -7.00 -12.93
N LEU A 50 -1.00 -6.75 -13.92
CA LEU A 50 -0.68 -5.85 -15.03
C LEU A 50 -1.12 -4.43 -14.71
N VAL A 51 -0.44 -3.46 -15.31
CA VAL A 51 -0.91 -2.06 -15.34
C VAL A 51 -2.34 -2.01 -15.88
N GLY A 52 -2.65 -2.81 -16.91
CA GLY A 52 -3.98 -2.93 -17.50
C GLY A 52 -5.06 -3.33 -16.49
N ASP A 53 -4.77 -4.29 -15.61
CA ASP A 53 -5.72 -4.76 -14.60
C ASP A 53 -5.96 -3.68 -13.53
N LEU A 54 -4.90 -2.94 -13.17
CA LEU A 54 -4.98 -1.87 -12.18
C LEU A 54 -5.73 -0.64 -12.70
N ILE A 55 -5.53 -0.25 -13.96
CA ILE A 55 -6.26 0.87 -14.56
C ILE A 55 -7.71 0.51 -14.89
N ALA A 56 -8.03 -0.77 -15.03
CA ALA A 56 -9.41 -1.24 -15.22
C ALA A 56 -10.25 -1.18 -13.93
N LEU A 57 -9.64 -0.90 -12.77
CA LEU A 57 -10.34 -0.73 -11.49
C LEU A 57 -11.05 0.63 -11.43
N SER A 58 -12.14 0.76 -12.19
CA SER A 58 -12.94 2.00 -12.26
C SER A 58 -13.50 2.45 -10.90
N GLU A 59 -13.58 1.54 -9.92
CA GLU A 59 -13.97 1.84 -8.53
C GLU A 59 -12.98 2.79 -7.83
N LEU A 60 -11.71 2.77 -8.22
CA LEU A 60 -10.66 3.60 -7.63
C LEU A 60 -10.48 4.94 -8.37
N GLY A 61 -11.07 5.09 -9.56
CA GLY A 61 -11.03 6.32 -10.35
C GLY A 61 -10.94 6.09 -11.86
N SER A 62 -10.77 7.18 -12.61
CA SER A 62 -10.60 7.11 -14.06
C SER A 62 -9.26 6.46 -14.46
N GLN A 63 -9.19 5.86 -15.65
CA GLN A 63 -7.94 5.25 -16.15
C GLN A 63 -6.76 6.22 -16.14
N ALA A 64 -6.99 7.49 -16.52
CA ALA A 64 -5.97 8.53 -16.51
C ALA A 64 -5.49 8.84 -15.09
N THR A 65 -6.41 8.92 -14.12
CA THR A 65 -6.10 9.12 -12.71
C THR A 65 -5.25 7.97 -12.17
N LEU A 66 -5.68 6.72 -12.40
CA LEU A 66 -4.97 5.53 -11.90
C LEU A 66 -3.58 5.38 -12.51
N HIS A 67 -3.44 5.68 -13.81
CA HIS A 67 -2.14 5.69 -14.46
C HIS A 67 -1.21 6.77 -13.85
N GLY A 68 -1.74 7.95 -13.54
CA GLY A 68 -1.01 9.00 -12.82
C GLY A 68 -0.56 8.54 -11.42
N ARG A 69 -1.45 7.91 -10.66
CA ARG A 69 -1.16 7.38 -9.31
C ARG A 69 -0.14 6.24 -9.33
N LEU A 70 -0.21 5.32 -10.30
CA LEU A 70 0.81 4.29 -10.49
C LEU A 70 2.17 4.90 -10.80
N LYS A 71 2.22 5.94 -11.65
CA LYS A 71 3.47 6.64 -11.93
C LYS A 71 4.03 7.30 -10.66
N ASN A 72 3.20 7.90 -9.81
CA ASN A 72 3.62 8.44 -8.52
C ASN A 72 4.16 7.36 -7.58
N LEU A 73 3.44 6.24 -7.41
CA LEU A 73 3.89 5.11 -6.60
C LEU A 73 5.25 4.58 -7.08
N SER A 74 5.48 4.59 -8.39
CA SER A 74 6.76 4.19 -8.97
C SER A 74 7.85 5.23 -8.69
N ALA A 75 7.54 6.52 -8.82
CA ALA A 75 8.47 7.62 -8.50
C ALA A 75 8.85 7.66 -7.01
N MET A 76 7.91 7.34 -6.12
CA MET A 76 8.16 7.17 -4.68
C MET A 76 8.96 5.90 -4.34
N GLY A 77 9.15 5.02 -5.33
CA GLY A 77 9.92 3.78 -5.19
C GLY A 77 9.16 2.65 -4.52
N TYR A 78 7.83 2.73 -4.38
CA TYR A 78 7.00 1.65 -3.82
C TYR A 78 6.74 0.52 -4.81
N ILE A 79 6.66 0.83 -6.10
CA ILE A 79 6.39 -0.17 -7.15
C ILE A 79 7.43 -0.07 -8.26
N LYS A 80 7.66 -1.20 -8.92
CA LYS A 80 8.48 -1.30 -10.13
C LYS A 80 7.60 -1.82 -11.26
N MET A 81 7.55 -1.05 -12.34
CA MET A 81 6.91 -1.47 -13.58
C MET A 81 7.95 -2.16 -14.46
N ILE A 82 7.67 -3.38 -14.89
CA ILE A 82 8.55 -4.18 -15.75
C ILE A 82 7.77 -4.51 -17.03
N SER A 83 8.35 -4.21 -18.18
CA SER A 83 7.81 -4.68 -19.45
C SER A 83 8.17 -6.15 -19.64
N ASN A 84 7.19 -6.99 -19.94
CA ASN A 84 7.45 -8.39 -20.29
C ASN A 84 8.16 -8.48 -21.66
N VAL A 85 8.77 -9.63 -21.97
CA VAL A 85 9.62 -9.90 -23.15
C VAL A 85 8.92 -9.53 -24.47
N ASP A 86 7.59 -9.62 -24.50
CA ASP A 86 6.75 -9.29 -25.65
C ASP A 86 6.40 -7.79 -25.77
N GLY A 87 6.93 -6.92 -24.90
CA GLY A 87 6.79 -5.46 -24.94
C GLY A 87 5.38 -4.89 -24.72
N ARG A 88 4.35 -5.74 -24.78
CA ARG A 88 2.93 -5.35 -24.80
C ARG A 88 2.28 -5.31 -23.42
N LYS A 89 2.82 -6.02 -22.44
CA LYS A 89 2.25 -6.10 -21.08
C LYS A 89 3.25 -5.54 -20.07
N LYS A 90 2.84 -4.47 -19.38
CA LYS A 90 3.57 -3.90 -18.25
C LYS A 90 3.07 -4.57 -16.98
N GLU A 91 3.93 -5.34 -16.35
CA GLU A 91 3.71 -5.94 -15.03
C GLU A 91 4.12 -4.95 -13.94
N VAL A 92 3.41 -5.00 -12.80
CA VAL A 92 3.70 -4.18 -11.64
C VAL A 92 4.09 -5.07 -10.47
N LEU A 93 5.27 -4.83 -9.91
CA LEU A 93 5.77 -5.56 -8.75
C LEU A 93 6.03 -4.59 -7.59
N PRO A 94 5.68 -4.96 -6.35
CA PRO A 94 6.06 -4.17 -5.19
C PRO A 94 7.58 -4.22 -4.98
N THR A 95 8.15 -3.11 -4.52
CA THR A 95 9.57 -3.06 -4.16
C THR A 95 9.79 -3.46 -2.69
N LYS A 96 11.05 -3.59 -2.30
CA LYS A 96 11.44 -3.76 -0.89
C LYS A 96 10.92 -2.63 0.00
N LEU A 97 10.80 -1.42 -0.53
CA LEU A 97 10.28 -0.28 0.23
C LEU A 97 8.81 -0.46 0.58
N ALA A 98 7.98 -0.92 -0.37
CA ALA A 98 6.60 -1.25 -0.10
C ALA A 98 6.49 -2.35 0.94
N LEU A 99 7.18 -3.47 0.74
CA LEU A 99 7.16 -4.58 1.70
C LEU A 99 7.55 -4.14 3.12
N LYS A 100 8.59 -3.29 3.25
CA LYS A 100 9.01 -2.75 4.54
C LYS A 100 7.91 -1.92 5.22
N ARG A 101 7.17 -1.08 4.47
CA ARG A 101 6.03 -0.32 5.02
C ARG A 101 4.98 -1.25 5.61
N TYR A 102 4.60 -2.31 4.88
CA TYR A 102 3.61 -3.28 5.39
C TYR A 102 4.14 -4.08 6.58
N GLU A 103 5.44 -4.35 6.64
CA GLU A 103 6.06 -4.97 7.81
C GLU A 103 6.02 -4.04 9.04
N GLU A 104 6.26 -2.74 8.87
CA GLU A 104 6.15 -1.73 9.93
C GLU A 104 4.68 -1.61 10.42
N ILE A 105 3.72 -1.61 9.50
CA ILE A 105 2.28 -1.64 9.82
C ILE A 105 1.94 -2.92 10.61
N SER A 106 2.44 -4.08 10.18
CA SER A 106 2.25 -5.35 10.89
C SER A 106 2.82 -5.30 12.31
N LYS A 107 4.01 -4.72 12.50
CA LYS A 107 4.60 -4.51 13.83
C LYS A 107 3.74 -3.60 14.71
N CYS A 108 3.15 -2.54 14.14
CA CYS A 108 2.21 -1.68 14.85
C CYS A 108 0.95 -2.46 15.28
N LEU A 109 0.42 -3.33 14.42
CA LEU A 109 -0.71 -4.19 14.76
C LEU A 109 -0.37 -5.16 15.90
N GLU A 110 0.73 -5.89 15.78
CA GLU A 110 1.18 -6.80 16.84
C GLU A 110 1.39 -6.08 18.16
N LYS A 111 2.01 -4.90 18.14
CA LYS A 111 2.23 -4.09 19.34
C LYS A 111 0.91 -3.65 19.95
N ALA A 112 -0.05 -3.23 19.14
CA ALA A 112 -1.37 -2.81 19.62
C ALA A 112 -2.13 -3.96 20.31
N VAL A 113 -2.02 -5.19 19.78
CA VAL A 113 -2.65 -6.40 20.33
C VAL A 113 -1.90 -6.92 21.56
N LYS A 114 -0.56 -6.96 21.53
CA LYS A 114 0.28 -7.42 22.67
C LYS A 114 0.26 -6.46 23.85
N SER A 115 0.05 -5.17 23.61
CA SER A 115 -0.06 -4.16 24.67
C SER A 115 -1.44 -4.17 25.36
N ALA A 116 -2.33 -5.13 25.02
CA ALA A 116 -3.64 -5.32 25.62
C ALA A 116 -3.56 -5.63 27.11
#